data_AF-A0A7W1QK59-F1
#
_entry.id   AF-A0A7W1QK59-F1
#
_cell.length_a   1.000
_cell.length_b   1.000
_cell.length_c   1.000
_cell.angle_alpha   90.00
_cell.angle_beta   90.00
_cell.angle_gamma   90.00
#
_symmetry.space_group_name_H-M   'P 1'
#
loop_
_entity.id
_entity.type
_entity.pdbx_description
1 polymer ?
#
loop_
_entity_poly.entity_id
_entity_poly.type
_entity_poly.pdbx_seq_one_letter_code
_entity_poly.pdbx_strand_id
1 'polypeptide(L)'
;MNVPKSIFRQYDVRGLVDRELTPEFARALGRAFASVAHERLGRPAVVAVGRDNRPSGDALSRGVRRGIVEAGGTAIDVGTLPTPALYFAVSALKTDAGLQVTGSHNPPEFNGFKMVLAGDAFHGDDILGLWEIIMAERWRSGAGK
;
A
#
# COMPACT_ATOMS: atom_id res chain seq x y z
N MET A 1 -6.50 14.92 -5.68
CA MET A 1 -5.08 15.03 -6.15
C MET A 1 -4.99 14.66 -7.63
N ASN A 2 -3.95 15.07 -8.38
CA ASN A 2 -3.75 14.62 -9.77
C ASN A 2 -2.69 13.50 -9.80
N VAL A 3 -3.10 12.25 -10.04
CA VAL A 3 -2.20 11.10 -10.10
C VAL A 3 -2.31 10.43 -11.46
N PRO A 4 -1.20 10.27 -12.21
CA PRO A 4 -1.23 9.65 -13.52
C PRO A 4 -1.60 8.16 -13.41
N LYS A 5 -2.58 7.69 -14.19
CA LYS A 5 -2.99 6.27 -14.19
C LYS A 5 -1.83 5.32 -14.54
N SER A 6 -0.82 5.80 -15.27
CA SER A 6 0.35 5.02 -15.70
C SER A 6 1.23 4.48 -14.56
N ILE A 7 1.14 5.03 -13.35
CA ILE A 7 1.89 4.48 -12.20
C ILE A 7 1.24 3.21 -11.63
N PHE A 8 -0.03 2.95 -11.96
CA PHE A 8 -0.75 1.73 -11.59
C PHE A 8 -0.51 0.68 -12.67
N ARG A 9 0.45 -0.22 -12.42
CA ARG A 9 0.85 -1.28 -13.36
C ARG A 9 0.12 -2.57 -13.02
N GLN A 10 0.29 -3.60 -13.84
CA GLN A 10 -0.40 -4.88 -13.63
C GLN A 10 -0.02 -5.61 -12.33
N TYR A 11 1.17 -5.41 -11.77
CA TYR A 11 1.62 -6.19 -10.61
C TYR A 11 2.03 -5.32 -9.41
N ASP A 12 2.17 -4.02 -9.62
CA ASP A 12 2.58 -3.07 -8.59
C ASP A 12 2.17 -1.64 -8.95
N VAL A 13 2.33 -0.74 -7.97
CA VAL A 13 2.34 0.71 -8.23
C VAL A 13 3.79 1.16 -8.27
N ARG A 14 4.17 1.95 -9.29
CA ARG A 14 5.57 2.34 -9.56
C ARG A 14 5.64 3.73 -10.17
N GLY A 15 6.41 4.62 -9.55
CA GLY A 15 6.56 5.99 -10.03
C GLY A 15 7.75 6.73 -9.40
N LEU A 16 7.95 7.96 -9.83
CA LEU A 16 8.97 8.88 -9.35
C LEU A 16 8.57 9.46 -7.99
N VAL A 17 9.50 9.41 -7.05
CA VAL A 17 9.38 10.02 -5.72
C VAL A 17 9.24 11.54 -5.85
N ASP A 18 8.49 12.15 -4.93
CA ASP A 18 8.24 13.61 -4.82
C ASP A 18 7.52 14.26 -6.02
N ARG A 19 7.25 13.48 -7.08
CA ARG A 19 6.45 13.90 -8.24
C ARG A 19 5.14 13.13 -8.31
N GLU A 20 5.24 11.81 -8.40
CA GLU A 20 4.10 10.91 -8.55
C GLU A 20 3.81 10.17 -7.24
N LEU A 21 4.88 9.77 -6.53
CA LEU A 21 4.79 9.09 -5.25
C LEU A 21 5.17 10.07 -4.13
N THR A 22 4.17 10.76 -3.62
CA THR A 22 4.29 11.65 -2.44
C THR A 22 3.77 10.95 -1.18
N PRO A 23 4.11 11.44 0.03
CA PRO A 23 3.50 10.92 1.26
C PRO A 23 1.96 11.02 1.26
N GLU A 24 1.42 12.04 0.61
CA GLU A 24 -0.02 12.22 0.45
C GLU A 24 -0.63 11.18 -0.48
N PHE A 25 0.07 10.84 -1.58
CA PHE A 25 -0.31 9.73 -2.44
C PHE A 25 -0.29 8.41 -1.68
N ALA A 26 0.79 8.16 -0.93
CA ALA A 26 0.91 6.96 -0.12
C ALA A 26 -0.22 6.82 0.91
N ARG A 27 -0.66 7.95 1.50
CA ARG A 27 -1.83 8.01 2.37
C ARG A 27 -3.13 7.67 1.65
N ALA A 28 -3.37 8.24 0.48
CA ALA A 28 -4.54 7.90 -0.34
C ALA A 28 -4.54 6.42 -0.76
N LEU A 29 -3.37 5.89 -1.15
CA LEU A 29 -3.18 4.48 -1.47
C LEU A 29 -3.49 3.57 -0.28
N GLY A 30 -3.02 3.92 0.92
CA GLY A 30 -3.33 3.20 2.15
C GLY A 30 -4.83 3.16 2.46
N ARG A 31 -5.54 4.28 2.29
CA ARG A 31 -7.00 4.35 2.46
C ARG A 31 -7.74 3.48 1.46
N ALA A 32 -7.36 3.58 0.18
CA ALA A 32 -7.96 2.82 -0.90
C ALA A 32 -7.78 1.32 -0.68
N PHE A 33 -6.54 0.89 -0.41
CA PHE A 33 -6.21 -0.52 -0.17
C PHE A 33 -6.96 -1.09 1.03
N ALA A 34 -6.99 -0.38 2.16
CA ALA A 34 -7.73 -0.81 3.35
C ALA A 34 -9.24 -0.86 3.13
N SER A 35 -9.80 -0.01 2.27
CA SER A 35 -11.22 -0.02 1.91
C SER A 35 -11.59 -1.25 1.10
N VAL A 36 -10.80 -1.56 0.06
CA VAL A 36 -10.96 -2.79 -0.74
C VAL A 36 -10.79 -4.03 0.14
N ALA A 37 -9.77 -4.03 1.00
CA ALA A 37 -9.55 -5.12 1.95
C ALA A 37 -10.76 -5.30 2.88
N HIS A 38 -11.33 -4.22 3.40
CA HIS A 38 -12.53 -4.29 4.24
C HIS A 38 -13.72 -4.87 3.47
N GLU A 39 -13.95 -4.45 2.23
CA GLU A 39 -15.07 -4.96 1.41
C GLU A 39 -14.91 -6.45 1.14
N ARG A 40 -13.70 -6.89 0.78
CA ARG A 40 -13.41 -8.30 0.51
C ARG A 40 -13.50 -9.18 1.75
N LEU A 41 -13.12 -8.67 2.92
CA LEU A 41 -13.10 -9.42 4.19
C LEU A 41 -14.39 -9.29 5.00
N GLY A 42 -15.24 -8.30 4.69
CA GLY A 42 -16.43 -7.96 5.47
C GLY A 42 -16.15 -7.30 6.84
N ARG A 43 -14.88 -6.99 7.15
CA ARG A 43 -14.43 -6.36 8.40
C ARG A 43 -13.14 -5.56 8.19
N PRO A 44 -12.75 -4.68 9.12
CA PRO A 44 -11.45 -4.02 9.06
C PRO A 44 -10.28 -5.01 8.94
N ALA A 45 -9.34 -4.70 8.05
CA ALA A 45 -8.18 -5.52 7.76
C ALA A 45 -7.00 -5.19 8.69
N VAL A 46 -6.23 -6.21 9.07
CA VAL A 46 -4.89 -6.06 9.65
C VAL A 46 -3.86 -6.20 8.53
N VAL A 47 -3.03 -5.18 8.35
CA VAL A 47 -2.09 -5.05 7.22
C VAL A 47 -0.66 -4.95 7.73
N ALA A 48 0.20 -5.88 7.35
CA ALA A 48 1.65 -5.75 7.55
C ALA A 48 2.21 -4.74 6.55
N VAL A 49 2.96 -3.73 7.01
CA VAL A 49 3.58 -2.71 6.16
C VAL A 49 5.09 -2.75 6.33
N GLY A 50 5.79 -3.13 5.27
CA GLY A 50 7.24 -3.18 5.21
C GLY A 50 7.79 -2.20 4.20
N ARG A 51 9.11 -1.96 4.25
CA ARG A 51 9.81 -1.16 3.23
C ARG A 51 11.19 -1.70 2.91
N ASP A 52 11.69 -1.38 1.72
CA ASP A 52 13.12 -1.51 1.42
C ASP A 52 13.93 -0.35 2.04
N ASN A 53 15.23 -0.32 1.75
CA ASN A 53 16.18 0.64 2.32
C ASN A 53 16.26 1.98 1.55
N ARG A 54 15.32 2.29 0.65
CA ARG A 54 15.34 3.56 -0.07
C ARG A 54 15.10 4.74 0.87
N PRO A 55 15.78 5.89 0.69
CA PRO A 55 15.61 7.06 1.54
C PRO A 55 14.16 7.55 1.63
N SER A 56 13.41 7.45 0.53
CA SER A 56 12.00 7.84 0.46
C SER A 56 11.04 6.88 1.17
N GLY A 57 11.49 5.66 1.48
CA GLY A 57 10.64 4.59 1.99
C GLY A 57 10.01 4.92 3.35
N ASP A 58 10.71 5.67 4.20
CA ASP A 58 10.23 6.04 5.53
C ASP A 58 9.01 6.98 5.47
N ALA A 59 9.08 8.03 4.64
CA ALA A 59 7.97 8.95 4.46
C ALA A 59 6.76 8.29 3.76
N LEU A 60 7.02 7.47 2.74
CA LEU A 60 5.96 6.74 2.03
C LEU A 60 5.30 5.68 2.91
N SER A 61 6.07 4.91 3.69
CA SER A 61 5.52 3.91 4.61
C SER A 61 4.64 4.57 5.68
N ARG A 62 5.07 5.70 6.27
CA ARG A 62 4.21 6.48 7.18
C ARG A 62 2.90 6.91 6.54
N GLY A 63 2.96 7.40 5.29
CA GLY A 63 1.77 7.75 4.51
C GLY A 63 0.81 6.58 4.41
N VAL A 64 1.30 5.43 3.92
CA VAL A 64 0.51 4.19 3.81
C VAL A 64 -0.15 3.81 5.13
N ARG A 65 0.63 3.71 6.21
CA ARG A 65 0.12 3.30 7.53
C ARG A 65 -0.98 4.24 8.02
N ARG A 66 -0.74 5.56 7.89
CA ARG A 66 -1.74 6.57 8.23
C ARG A 66 -3.03 6.39 7.42
N GLY A 67 -2.91 6.13 6.13
CA GLY A 67 -4.07 5.88 5.27
C GLY A 67 -4.88 4.65 5.67
N ILE A 68 -4.20 3.55 6.01
CA ILE A 68 -4.84 2.32 6.49
C ILE A 68 -5.63 2.59 7.77
N VAL A 69 -5.02 3.29 8.74
CA VAL A 69 -5.65 3.65 10.02
C VAL A 69 -6.87 4.55 9.80
N GLU A 70 -6.75 5.57 8.95
CA GLU A 70 -7.84 6.50 8.63
C GLU A 70 -9.02 5.81 7.91
N ALA A 71 -8.81 4.65 7.28
CA ALA A 71 -9.88 3.83 6.69
C ALA A 71 -10.43 2.77 7.68
N GLY A 72 -9.98 2.78 8.94
CA GLY A 72 -10.42 1.87 9.99
C GLY A 72 -9.61 0.58 10.13
N GLY A 73 -8.60 0.35 9.28
CA GLY A 73 -7.74 -0.83 9.33
C GLY A 73 -6.68 -0.76 10.43
N THR A 74 -5.98 -1.87 10.67
CA THR A 74 -4.80 -1.91 11.55
C THR A 74 -3.52 -2.00 10.71
N ALA A 75 -2.54 -1.13 10.95
CA ALA A 75 -1.26 -1.14 10.24
C ALA A 75 -0.11 -1.62 11.15
N ILE A 76 0.41 -2.81 10.89
CA ILE A 76 1.56 -3.36 11.61
C ILE A 76 2.85 -3.00 10.85
N ASP A 77 3.66 -2.12 11.42
CA ASP A 77 4.99 -1.81 10.87
C ASP A 77 5.95 -2.98 11.10
N VAL A 78 6.42 -3.60 10.02
CA VAL A 78 7.43 -4.66 10.06
C VAL A 78 8.83 -4.15 9.69
N GLY A 79 8.97 -2.84 9.51
CA GLY A 79 10.26 -2.17 9.37
C GLY A 79 10.92 -2.31 7.99
N THR A 80 12.25 -2.20 7.99
CA THR A 80 13.07 -2.34 6.78
C THR A 80 13.43 -3.79 6.55
N LEU A 81 12.88 -4.38 5.49
CA LEU A 81 13.11 -5.79 5.15
C LEU A 81 12.96 -6.06 3.65
N PRO A 82 13.54 -7.16 3.13
CA PRO A 82 13.32 -7.60 1.75
C PRO A 82 11.85 -7.94 1.49
N THR A 83 11.38 -7.76 0.25
CA THR A 83 9.98 -8.09 -0.12
C THR A 83 9.54 -9.50 0.30
N PRO A 84 10.33 -10.58 0.14
CA PRO A 84 9.91 -11.91 0.59
C PRO A 84 9.73 -12.00 2.11
N ALA A 85 10.47 -11.22 2.89
CA ALA A 85 10.31 -11.18 4.35
C ALA A 85 9.00 -10.52 4.76
N LEU A 86 8.43 -9.61 3.96
CA LEU A 86 7.07 -9.11 4.18
C LEU A 86 6.06 -10.23 3.99
N TYR A 87 6.18 -11.00 2.91
CA TYR A 87 5.25 -12.10 2.64
C TYR A 87 5.31 -13.16 3.74
N PHE A 88 6.53 -13.46 4.21
CA PHE A 88 6.71 -14.28 5.40
C PHE A 88 6.04 -13.66 6.63
N ALA A 89 6.23 -12.36 6.88
CA ALA A 89 5.61 -11.68 8.02
C ALA A 89 4.08 -11.72 7.97
N VAL A 90 3.47 -11.59 6.78
CA VAL A 90 2.02 -11.75 6.61
C VAL A 90 1.55 -13.11 7.10
N SER A 91 2.26 -14.18 6.71
CA SER A 91 1.96 -15.53 7.16
C SER A 91 2.23 -15.74 8.66
N ALA A 92 3.40 -15.32 9.14
CA ALA A 92 3.86 -15.53 10.51
C ALA A 92 3.03 -14.76 11.55
N LEU A 93 2.66 -13.52 11.23
CA LEU A 93 1.85 -12.65 12.09
C LEU A 93 0.34 -12.85 11.87
N LYS A 94 -0.05 -13.68 10.89
CA LYS A 94 -1.44 -13.94 10.51
C LYS A 94 -2.21 -12.65 10.20
N THR A 95 -1.56 -11.70 9.53
CA THR A 95 -2.23 -10.49 9.05
C THR A 95 -3.07 -10.82 7.83
N ASP A 96 -4.13 -10.05 7.59
CA ASP A 96 -5.02 -10.26 6.46
C ASP A 96 -4.39 -9.84 5.12
N ALA A 97 -3.44 -8.91 5.17
CA ALA A 97 -2.82 -8.32 3.99
C ALA A 97 -1.38 -7.88 4.27
N GLY A 98 -0.65 -7.58 3.20
CA GLY A 98 0.69 -7.00 3.25
C GLY A 98 0.89 -5.94 2.18
N LEU A 99 1.60 -4.87 2.52
CA LEU A 99 1.98 -3.80 1.59
C LEU A 99 3.47 -3.47 1.75
N GLN A 100 4.26 -3.74 0.71
CA GLN A 100 5.69 -3.44 0.67
C GLN A 100 5.93 -2.13 -0.06
N VAL A 101 6.53 -1.16 0.62
CA VAL A 101 7.10 0.02 -0.03
C VAL A 101 8.47 -0.34 -0.59
N THR A 102 8.60 -0.45 -1.91
CA THR A 102 9.87 -0.81 -2.53
C THR A 102 9.95 -0.32 -3.96
N GLY A 103 11.12 0.18 -4.36
CA GLY A 103 11.47 0.51 -5.74
C GLY A 103 11.81 -0.71 -6.61
N SER A 104 11.87 -1.92 -6.05
CA SER A 104 12.45 -3.10 -6.69
C SER A 104 13.89 -2.79 -7.17
N HIS A 105 14.24 -3.12 -8.40
CA HIS A 105 15.53 -2.84 -9.03
C HIS A 105 15.60 -1.47 -9.74
N ASN A 106 14.56 -0.64 -9.67
CA ASN A 106 14.54 0.63 -10.40
C ASN A 106 15.58 1.62 -9.84
N PRO A 107 15.98 2.65 -10.60
CA PRO A 107 16.86 3.71 -10.11
C PRO A 107 16.39 4.36 -8.79
N PRO A 108 17.28 4.99 -7.99
CA PRO A 108 16.97 5.51 -6.66
C PRO A 108 15.79 6.50 -6.57
N GLU A 109 15.56 7.27 -7.65
CA GLU A 109 14.47 8.22 -7.79
C GLU A 109 13.08 7.57 -7.92
N PHE A 110 13.03 6.25 -8.13
CA PHE A 110 11.80 5.48 -8.12
C PHE A 110 11.52 4.85 -6.76
N ASN A 111 10.23 4.73 -6.45
CA ASN A 111 9.75 3.83 -5.41
C ASN A 111 8.45 3.15 -5.89
N GLY A 112 7.73 2.47 -5.02
CA GLY A 112 6.47 1.83 -5.37
C GLY A 112 5.93 0.93 -4.29
N PHE A 113 4.88 0.19 -4.65
CA PHE A 113 4.07 -0.56 -3.70
C PHE A 113 3.69 -1.91 -4.28
N LYS A 114 4.04 -2.99 -3.57
CA LYS A 114 3.57 -4.35 -3.86
C LYS A 114 2.59 -4.76 -2.78
N MET A 115 1.50 -5.41 -3.16
CA MET A 115 0.40 -5.72 -2.25
C MET A 115 0.02 -7.20 -2.32
N VAL A 116 -0.38 -7.74 -1.18
CA VAL A 116 -1.02 -9.06 -1.05
C VAL A 116 -2.25 -8.91 -0.15
N LEU A 117 -3.32 -9.63 -0.45
CA LEU A 117 -4.57 -9.56 0.29
C LEU A 117 -5.21 -10.95 0.37
N ALA A 118 -5.58 -11.37 1.57
CA ALA A 118 -6.23 -12.67 1.83
C ALA A 118 -5.44 -13.88 1.29
N GLY A 119 -4.12 -13.80 1.29
CA GLY A 119 -3.23 -14.86 0.79
C GLY A 119 -2.92 -14.78 -0.72
N ASP A 120 -3.63 -13.92 -1.46
CA ASP A 120 -3.43 -13.75 -2.91
C ASP A 120 -2.56 -12.53 -3.23
N ALA A 121 -1.88 -12.60 -4.38
CA ALA A 121 -1.25 -11.43 -4.96
C ALA A 121 -2.33 -10.43 -5.41
N PHE A 122 -2.17 -9.16 -5.05
CA PHE A 122 -3.08 -8.09 -5.46
C PHE A 122 -2.57 -7.52 -6.79
N HIS A 123 -3.29 -7.72 -7.89
CA HIS A 123 -2.79 -7.46 -9.25
C HIS A 123 -3.91 -7.13 -10.25
N GLY A 124 -3.53 -6.72 -11.46
CA GLY A 124 -4.44 -6.47 -12.58
C GLY A 124 -5.49 -5.41 -12.24
N ASP A 125 -6.75 -5.77 -12.46
CA ASP A 125 -7.89 -4.88 -12.24
C ASP A 125 -8.03 -4.42 -10.78
N ASP A 126 -7.56 -5.22 -9.82
CA ASP A 126 -7.53 -4.81 -8.41
C ASP A 126 -6.65 -3.56 -8.21
N ILE A 127 -5.46 -3.53 -8.82
CA ILE A 127 -4.56 -2.37 -8.77
C ILE A 127 -5.16 -1.19 -9.54
N LEU A 128 -5.72 -1.45 -10.72
CA LEU A 128 -6.32 -0.38 -11.53
C LEU A 128 -7.53 0.25 -10.83
N GLY A 129 -8.33 -0.53 -10.09
CA GLY A 129 -9.44 -0.06 -9.29
C GLY A 129 -9.03 0.87 -8.15
N LEU A 130 -7.81 0.71 -7.60
CA LEU A 130 -7.29 1.65 -6.60
C LEU A 130 -7.17 3.06 -7.16
N TRP A 131 -6.79 3.23 -8.43
CA TRP A 131 -6.73 4.56 -9.05
C TRP A 131 -8.11 5.22 -9.09
N GLU A 132 -9.16 4.47 -9.41
CA GLU A 132 -10.53 4.98 -9.47
C GLU A 132 -11.03 5.41 -8.09
N ILE A 133 -10.76 4.60 -7.06
CA ILE A 133 -11.04 4.94 -5.66
C ILE A 133 -10.30 6.23 -5.27
N ILE A 134 -9.03 6.35 -5.66
CA ILE A 134 -8.19 7.49 -5.28
C ILE A 134 -8.64 8.78 -5.96
N MET A 135 -8.94 8.73 -7.27
CA MET A 135 -9.39 9.90 -8.02
C MET A 135 -10.79 10.35 -7.65
N ALA A 136 -11.68 9.42 -7.29
CA ALA A 136 -13.02 9.74 -6.82
C ALA A 136 -13.08 10.11 -5.32
N GLU A 137 -11.97 9.93 -4.59
CA GLU A 137 -11.89 10.07 -3.13
C GLU A 137 -12.95 9.22 -2.38
N ARG A 138 -13.27 8.04 -2.94
CA ARG A 138 -14.33 7.13 -2.45
C ARG A 138 -13.74 5.96 -1.68
N TRP A 139 -13.29 6.22 -0.46
CA TRP A 139 -12.78 5.22 0.47
C TRP A 139 -13.55 5.26 1.79
N ARG A 140 -13.40 4.22 2.59
CA ARG A 140 -13.91 4.18 3.96
C ARG A 140 -13.19 5.21 4.83
N SER A 141 -13.90 5.66 5.85
CA SER A 141 -13.37 6.49 6.93
C SER A 141 -13.60 5.75 8.26
N GLY A 142 -12.61 5.79 9.15
CA GLY A 142 -12.66 5.11 10.44
C GLY A 142 -11.50 5.49 11.35
N ALA A 143 -11.49 4.91 12.55
CA ALA A 143 -10.44 5.10 13.54
C ALA A 143 -9.77 3.75 13.82
N GLY A 144 -8.85 3.37 12.92
CA GLY A 144 -8.05 2.15 13.00
C GLY A 144 -6.93 2.20 14.04
N LYS A 145 -5.96 1.28 13.94
CA LYS A 145 -4.84 1.16 14.88
C LYS A 145 -3.47 1.04 14.20
#